data_AF-A0A3D0HLR5-F1
#
_entry.id   AF-A0A3D0HLR5-F1
#
_cell.length_a   1.000
_cell.length_b   1.000
_cell.length_c   1.000
_cell.angle_alpha   90.00
_cell.angle_beta   90.00
_cell.angle_gamma   90.00
#
_symmetry.space_group_name_H-M   'P 1'
#
loop_
_entity.id
_entity.type
_entity.pdbx_description
1 polymer ?
#
loop_
_entity_poly.entity_id
_entity_poly.type
_entity_poly.pdbx_seq_one_letter_code
_entity_poly.pdbx_strand_id
1 'polypeptide(L)'
;MADRFKFAEVRQEVIEMLKKDLLGPSSENEILNQNPRFEYIVGMLAPQTSENDSNEQEVDGDASFEGDADYTAGEDDDNEPVFTNRFKTPSSIGISFYLESSTKSFNVDVTWGDYTKASDKTTNKEGKKVDVSTYTRHPQKETIVIDLQEFSKNKEYPLVCDSNVIIYISKIGLKQGYTLVTAYVINKRKNPESDIAGMMFQVNLRAYSQDKMDIFVAEHICRKILAVDEFYFAQRPILGRGRGCAATWKANKNGRASEIVSTFIPEYEFPGVSAALEGFDPFFFSMRTLSVAKKKDDIITRLNVLADSYEDWIQKKLAHDSKMDDAKFKKEIGDTVINKCIEALGRIRAGIQLLVEDDISFDAFCFMNRSMILQRNIMNFAKKHGAGIECSFRDFVDPRNPSNNFGWRPFQIAFILMNLKGI
;
A
#
# COMPACT_ATOMS: atom_id res chain seq x y z
N MET A 1 -13.42 -12.08 15.91
CA MET A 1 -12.62 -10.83 15.92
C MET A 1 -11.25 -11.08 16.55
N ALA A 2 -11.17 -11.82 17.68
CA ALA A 2 -9.91 -12.30 18.28
C ALA A 2 -8.99 -13.08 17.30
N ASP A 3 -9.54 -13.99 16.48
CA ASP A 3 -8.74 -14.75 15.52
C ASP A 3 -8.06 -13.88 14.45
N ARG A 4 -8.63 -12.71 14.12
CA ARG A 4 -8.04 -11.80 13.12
C ARG A 4 -6.77 -11.15 13.64
N PHE A 5 -6.73 -10.75 14.92
CA PHE A 5 -5.54 -10.21 15.54
C PHE A 5 -4.44 -11.27 15.62
N LYS A 6 -4.80 -12.50 16.01
CA LYS A 6 -3.88 -13.64 16.00
C LYS A 6 -3.32 -13.94 14.60
N PHE A 7 -4.14 -13.88 13.55
CA PHE A 7 -3.66 -14.05 12.18
C PHE A 7 -2.78 -12.89 11.71
N ALA A 8 -3.01 -11.67 12.17
CA ALA A 8 -2.16 -10.53 11.88
C ALA A 8 -0.78 -10.67 12.54
N GLU A 9 -0.74 -11.08 13.82
CA GLU A 9 0.51 -11.36 14.55
C GLU A 9 1.32 -12.45 13.86
N VAL A 10 0.70 -13.60 13.56
CA VAL A 10 1.37 -14.71 12.86
C VAL A 10 1.87 -14.28 11.48
N ARG A 11 1.10 -13.46 10.75
CA ARG A 11 1.55 -12.92 9.47
C ARG A 11 2.79 -12.06 9.63
N GLN A 12 2.82 -11.19 10.64
CA GLN A 12 3.99 -10.35 10.89
C GLN A 12 5.21 -11.20 11.23
N GLU A 13 5.07 -12.24 12.05
CA GLU A 13 6.16 -13.18 12.35
C GLU A 13 6.71 -13.83 11.07
N VAL A 14 5.84 -14.27 10.16
CA VAL A 14 6.26 -14.85 8.87
C VAL A 14 6.99 -13.82 8.00
N ILE A 15 6.51 -12.57 7.97
CA ILE A 15 7.18 -11.51 7.20
C ILE A 15 8.56 -11.21 7.79
N GLU A 16 8.70 -11.14 9.10
CA GLU A 16 9.99 -10.91 9.75
C GLU A 16 10.97 -12.08 9.50
N MET A 17 10.48 -13.33 9.48
CA MET A 17 11.30 -14.48 9.06
C MET A 17 11.76 -14.35 7.61
N LEU A 18 10.85 -13.99 6.69
CA LEU A 18 11.19 -13.77 5.28
C LEU A 18 12.20 -12.63 5.09
N LYS A 19 12.08 -11.53 5.84
CA LYS A 19 13.06 -10.44 5.81
C LYS A 19 14.43 -10.95 6.29
N LYS A 20 14.46 -11.73 7.37
CA LYS A 20 15.71 -12.28 7.91
C LYS A 20 16.40 -13.24 6.94
N ASP A 21 15.64 -14.06 6.23
CA ASP A 21 16.17 -15.03 5.27
C ASP A 21 16.61 -14.37 3.95
N LEU A 22 15.83 -13.42 3.41
CA LEU A 22 16.08 -12.85 2.09
C LEU A 22 17.02 -11.63 2.08
N LEU A 23 16.98 -10.83 3.14
CA LEU A 23 17.75 -9.59 3.29
C LEU A 23 18.82 -9.72 4.38
N GLY A 24 18.50 -10.38 5.49
CA GLY A 24 19.34 -10.42 6.68
C GLY A 24 19.50 -9.03 7.33
N PRO A 25 20.52 -8.85 8.20
CA PRO A 25 21.32 -9.92 8.80
C PRO A 25 20.52 -10.70 9.86
N SER A 26 20.99 -11.87 10.24
CA SER A 26 20.40 -12.65 11.32
C SER A 26 20.68 -12.10 12.72
N SER A 27 21.81 -11.40 12.86
CA SER A 27 22.22 -10.64 14.04
C SER A 27 23.20 -9.53 13.61
N GLU A 28 23.41 -8.52 14.47
CA GLU A 28 24.23 -7.35 14.13
C GLU A 28 25.66 -7.71 13.67
N ASN A 29 26.28 -8.70 14.31
CA ASN A 29 27.65 -9.18 14.04
C ASN A 29 27.65 -10.65 13.58
N GLU A 30 26.72 -11.03 12.70
CA GLU A 30 26.58 -12.43 12.27
C GLU A 30 27.85 -12.98 11.62
N ILE A 31 27.98 -14.30 11.68
CA ILE A 31 29.05 -15.06 11.04
C ILE A 31 28.40 -16.09 10.14
N LEU A 32 28.69 -16.01 8.84
CA LEU A 32 28.19 -16.94 7.83
C LEU A 32 29.26 -17.97 7.49
N ASN A 33 28.82 -19.20 7.23
CA ASN A 33 29.66 -20.29 6.72
C ASN A 33 29.62 -20.40 5.18
N GLN A 34 28.84 -19.54 4.53
CA GLN A 34 28.75 -19.41 3.09
C GLN A 34 28.93 -17.95 2.66
N ASN A 35 29.22 -17.77 1.38
CA ASN A 35 29.44 -16.44 0.84
C ASN A 35 28.14 -15.60 0.96
N PRO A 36 28.19 -14.41 1.59
CA PRO A 36 26.99 -13.58 1.83
C PRO A 36 26.23 -13.22 0.55
N ARG A 37 26.90 -13.18 -0.61
CA ARG A 37 26.28 -12.95 -1.92
C ARG A 37 25.27 -14.03 -2.33
N PHE A 38 25.43 -15.24 -1.78
CA PHE A 38 24.52 -16.36 -2.02
C PHE A 38 23.58 -16.61 -0.85
N GLU A 39 23.85 -16.00 0.31
CA GLU A 39 22.95 -16.01 1.47
C GLU A 39 21.77 -15.06 1.23
N TYR A 40 22.06 -13.82 0.83
CA TYR A 40 21.05 -12.79 0.66
C TYR A 40 20.72 -12.55 -0.81
N ILE A 41 19.44 -12.25 -1.05
CA ILE A 41 18.90 -12.04 -2.40
C ILE A 41 18.74 -10.55 -2.69
N VAL A 42 18.43 -9.74 -1.67
CA VAL A 42 18.14 -8.31 -1.81
C VAL A 42 19.01 -7.46 -0.87
N GLY A 43 18.99 -6.14 -1.05
CA GLY A 43 19.72 -5.21 -0.17
C GLY A 43 21.21 -5.11 -0.38
N MET A 44 21.72 -5.56 -1.52
CA MET A 44 23.15 -5.51 -1.85
C MET A 44 23.45 -4.39 -2.84
N LEU A 45 24.51 -3.61 -2.59
CA LEU A 45 25.09 -2.68 -3.54
C LEU A 45 26.49 -3.13 -3.95
N ALA A 46 26.69 -3.38 -5.24
CA ALA A 46 28.01 -3.64 -5.81
C ALA A 46 28.77 -2.33 -6.07
N PRO A 47 30.11 -2.36 -6.11
CA PRO A 47 30.89 -1.22 -6.56
C PRO A 47 30.45 -0.72 -7.95
N GLN A 48 30.37 0.60 -8.10
CA GLN A 48 30.11 1.24 -9.38
C GLN A 48 31.19 0.86 -10.40
N THR A 49 30.78 0.33 -11.56
CA THR A 49 31.71 -0.17 -12.61
C THR A 49 31.84 0.77 -13.81
N SER A 50 30.83 1.60 -14.09
CA SER A 50 30.81 2.62 -15.14
C SER A 50 29.79 3.69 -14.82
N GLU A 51 30.03 4.94 -15.21
CA GLU A 51 29.11 6.10 -15.03
C GLU A 51 27.82 6.04 -15.89
N ASN A 52 27.56 4.94 -16.60
CA ASN A 52 26.39 4.74 -17.45
C ASN A 52 25.57 3.50 -17.05
N ASP A 53 25.65 3.06 -15.79
CA ASP A 53 24.83 1.93 -15.31
C ASP A 53 23.34 2.33 -15.25
N SER A 54 22.41 1.39 -15.47
CA SER A 54 20.97 1.70 -15.62
C SER A 54 20.33 2.42 -14.43
N ASN A 55 20.81 2.21 -13.19
CA ASN A 55 20.31 2.94 -12.02
C ASN A 55 20.78 4.40 -11.96
N GLU A 56 21.78 4.76 -12.77
CA GLU A 56 22.36 6.10 -12.83
C GLU A 56 21.56 6.98 -13.79
N GLN A 57 20.86 6.39 -14.77
CA GLN A 57 19.89 7.12 -15.60
C GLN A 57 18.78 7.75 -14.74
N GLU A 58 18.35 7.11 -13.65
CA GLU A 58 17.40 7.71 -12.72
C GLU A 58 18.01 8.89 -11.94
N VAL A 59 19.27 8.77 -11.50
CA VAL A 59 19.99 9.83 -10.77
C VAL A 59 20.22 11.05 -11.67
N ASP A 60 20.65 10.81 -12.92
CA ASP A 60 20.90 11.84 -13.93
C ASP A 60 19.61 12.45 -14.47
N GLY A 61 18.54 11.66 -14.61
CA GLY A 61 17.20 12.11 -14.97
C GLY A 61 16.65 13.12 -13.96
N ASP A 62 16.74 12.80 -12.66
CA ASP A 62 16.36 13.72 -11.58
C ASP A 62 17.20 15.02 -11.60
N ALA A 63 18.48 14.94 -11.98
CA ALA A 63 19.38 16.10 -12.02
C ALA A 63 19.18 17.02 -13.25
N SER A 64 18.76 16.45 -14.38
CA SER A 64 18.63 17.14 -15.67
C SER A 64 17.25 17.76 -15.91
N PHE A 65 16.26 17.45 -15.07
CA PHE A 65 14.90 17.94 -15.22
C PHE A 65 14.77 19.47 -15.02
N GLU A 66 14.26 20.17 -16.04
CA GLU A 66 13.96 21.61 -16.01
C GLU A 66 12.48 21.87 -15.71
N GLY A 67 12.09 21.63 -14.45
CA GLY A 67 10.90 22.18 -13.78
C GLY A 67 9.61 22.35 -14.61
N ASP A 68 8.86 21.27 -14.80
CA ASP A 68 7.43 21.35 -15.08
C ASP A 68 6.57 21.16 -13.81
N ALA A 69 5.34 21.69 -13.83
CA ALA A 69 4.42 21.75 -12.69
C ALA A 69 3.93 20.38 -12.20
N ASP A 70 4.02 19.35 -13.04
CA ASP A 70 3.49 18.01 -12.79
C ASP A 70 4.58 16.94 -12.69
N TYR A 71 5.83 17.30 -12.40
CA TYR A 71 6.88 16.30 -12.27
C TYR A 71 6.60 15.31 -11.13
N THR A 72 6.68 14.03 -11.48
CA THR A 72 6.53 12.92 -10.56
C THR A 72 7.72 12.01 -10.68
N ALA A 73 8.29 11.64 -9.54
CA ALA A 73 9.28 10.58 -9.50
C ALA A 73 8.62 9.27 -9.97
N GLY A 74 8.90 8.86 -11.21
CA GLY A 74 8.39 7.63 -11.81
C GLY A 74 7.08 7.75 -12.61
N GLU A 75 6.77 8.90 -13.24
CA GLU A 75 5.75 8.97 -14.31
C GLU A 75 6.25 8.45 -15.66
N ASP A 76 7.57 8.35 -15.86
CA ASP A 76 8.18 7.51 -16.88
C ASP A 76 8.06 6.03 -16.45
N ASP A 77 6.82 5.57 -16.31
CA ASP A 77 6.47 4.18 -16.19
C ASP A 77 6.62 3.54 -17.56
N ASP A 78 7.88 3.34 -17.98
CA ASP A 78 8.25 2.30 -18.94
C ASP A 78 7.99 0.95 -18.26
N ASN A 79 6.70 0.64 -18.09
CA ASN A 79 6.17 -0.67 -17.78
C ASN A 79 6.38 -1.66 -18.95
N GLU A 80 7.18 -1.28 -19.95
CA GLU A 80 7.78 -2.25 -20.84
C GLU A 80 8.71 -3.13 -20.01
N PRO A 81 8.44 -4.45 -19.93
CA PRO A 81 9.41 -5.35 -19.35
C PRO A 81 10.70 -5.17 -20.15
N VAL A 82 11.74 -4.64 -19.49
CA VAL A 82 13.11 -4.65 -20.02
C VAL A 82 13.53 -6.11 -20.09
N PHE A 83 13.02 -6.81 -21.10
CA PHE A 83 13.50 -8.10 -21.53
C PHE A 83 14.92 -7.83 -22.00
N THR A 84 15.86 -8.53 -21.37
CA THR A 84 17.31 -8.51 -21.62
C THR A 84 18.11 -7.52 -20.78
N ASN A 85 18.43 -7.93 -19.55
CA ASN A 85 19.83 -7.97 -19.10
C ASN A 85 19.95 -8.85 -17.85
N ARG A 86 21.09 -9.54 -17.73
CA ARG A 86 21.45 -10.30 -16.52
C ARG A 86 21.21 -9.42 -15.30
N PHE A 87 20.49 -9.92 -14.28
CA PHE A 87 20.30 -9.21 -13.01
C PHE A 87 21.67 -8.80 -12.44
N LYS A 88 22.07 -7.56 -12.71
CA LYS A 88 23.29 -6.96 -12.18
C LYS A 88 22.92 -6.36 -10.83
N THR A 89 23.72 -6.66 -9.82
CA THR A 89 23.57 -6.04 -8.50
C THR A 89 23.71 -4.52 -8.65
N PRO A 90 22.76 -3.72 -8.14
CA PRO A 90 22.78 -2.27 -8.29
C PRO A 90 24.00 -1.65 -7.58
N SER A 91 24.40 -0.44 -7.96
CA SER A 91 25.43 0.35 -7.28
C SER A 91 24.85 1.42 -6.34
N SER A 92 23.54 1.68 -6.43
CA SER A 92 22.84 2.70 -5.65
C SER A 92 21.40 2.30 -5.32
N ILE A 93 20.87 2.92 -4.27
CA ILE A 93 19.43 3.02 -4.00
C ILE A 93 19.12 4.43 -3.53
N GLY A 94 17.86 4.85 -3.66
CA GLY A 94 17.42 6.15 -3.16
C GLY A 94 15.98 6.18 -2.70
N ILE A 95 15.63 7.30 -2.07
CA ILE A 95 14.27 7.67 -1.68
C ILE A 95 13.99 9.11 -2.11
N SER A 96 12.89 9.31 -2.80
CA SER A 96 12.35 10.61 -3.19
C SER A 96 11.20 10.99 -2.26
N PHE A 97 11.11 12.25 -1.84
CA PHE A 97 10.07 12.74 -0.93
C PHE A 97 9.87 14.25 -1.07
N TYR A 98 8.73 14.75 -0.57
CA TYR A 98 8.38 16.17 -0.67
C TYR A 98 8.57 16.88 0.67
N LEU A 99 9.14 18.08 0.61
CA LEU A 99 9.31 18.99 1.75
C LEU A 99 8.68 20.35 1.41
N GLU A 100 8.26 21.11 2.42
CA GLU A 100 7.98 22.53 2.22
C GLU A 100 9.26 23.28 1.85
N SER A 101 9.19 24.25 0.94
CA SER A 101 10.34 25.07 0.54
C SER A 101 10.91 25.92 1.69
N SER A 102 10.17 26.06 2.79
CA SER A 102 10.62 26.69 4.05
C SER A 102 11.55 25.78 4.88
N THR A 103 11.56 24.47 4.60
CA THR A 103 12.39 23.48 5.29
C THR A 103 13.86 23.78 4.99
N LYS A 104 14.66 24.01 6.04
CA LYS A 104 16.07 24.34 5.90
C LYS A 104 16.95 23.10 5.81
N SER A 105 16.68 22.10 6.63
CA SER A 105 17.50 20.91 6.72
C SER A 105 16.72 19.68 7.15
N PHE A 106 17.33 18.51 6.90
CA PHE A 106 16.89 17.21 7.39
C PHE A 106 18.11 16.30 7.58
N ASN A 107 17.93 15.19 8.28
CA ASN A 107 18.98 14.21 8.49
C ASN A 107 18.79 13.01 7.59
N VAL A 108 19.90 12.44 7.14
CA VAL A 108 19.95 11.16 6.41
C VAL A 108 20.81 10.19 7.19
N ASP A 109 20.20 9.12 7.69
CA ASP A 109 20.91 7.95 8.24
C ASP A 109 21.14 6.94 7.12
N VAL A 110 22.36 6.40 7.06
CA VAL A 110 22.74 5.34 6.13
C VAL A 110 23.34 4.21 6.94
N THR A 111 22.87 2.99 6.72
CA THR A 111 23.42 1.79 7.36
C THR A 111 23.64 0.67 6.36
N TRP A 112 24.70 -0.12 6.56
CA TRP A 112 24.96 -1.33 5.79
C TRP A 112 25.81 -2.31 6.60
N GLY A 113 26.13 -3.46 6.02
CA GLY A 113 27.09 -4.43 6.54
C GLY A 113 28.19 -4.67 5.52
N ASP A 114 29.44 -4.63 5.98
CA ASP A 114 30.59 -5.12 5.22
C ASP A 114 30.96 -6.53 5.73
N TYR A 115 31.47 -7.40 4.88
CA TYR A 115 31.93 -8.73 5.30
C TYR A 115 33.41 -8.93 5.01
N THR A 116 34.10 -9.47 6.00
CA THR A 116 35.48 -9.95 5.85
C THR A 116 35.50 -11.46 5.82
N LYS A 117 36.19 -12.03 4.83
CA LYS A 117 36.40 -13.48 4.72
C LYS A 117 37.61 -13.91 5.54
N ALA A 118 37.43 -14.92 6.37
CA ALA A 118 38.51 -15.69 7.00
C ALA A 118 38.45 -17.16 6.53
N SER A 119 39.58 -17.85 6.61
CA SER A 119 39.68 -19.28 6.26
C SER A 119 40.37 -20.02 7.39
N ASP A 120 39.65 -20.95 8.02
CA ASP A 120 40.17 -21.80 9.09
C ASP A 120 40.27 -23.26 8.64
N LYS A 121 41.32 -23.96 9.09
CA LYS A 121 41.47 -25.40 8.84
C LYS A 121 40.76 -26.20 9.92
N THR A 122 39.72 -26.93 9.55
CA THR A 122 39.03 -27.85 10.46
C THR A 122 39.17 -29.29 10.00
N THR A 123 39.09 -30.24 10.92
CA THR A 123 39.16 -31.67 10.61
C THR A 123 37.74 -32.19 10.41
N ASN A 124 37.45 -32.74 9.22
CA ASN A 124 36.15 -33.34 8.95
C ASN A 124 35.98 -34.68 9.70
N LYS A 125 34.77 -35.27 9.64
CA LYS A 125 34.46 -36.57 10.27
C LYS A 125 35.34 -37.75 9.78
N GLU A 126 36.09 -37.57 8.69
CA GLU A 126 37.00 -38.55 8.10
C GLU A 126 38.48 -38.28 8.43
N GLY A 127 38.79 -37.31 9.29
CA GLY A 127 40.17 -36.98 9.67
C GLY A 127 40.94 -36.13 8.66
N LYS A 128 40.31 -35.66 7.57
CA LYS A 128 40.93 -34.77 6.58
C LYS A 128 40.79 -33.31 7.01
N LYS A 129 41.87 -32.54 6.84
CA LYS A 129 41.85 -31.08 6.99
C LYS A 129 41.10 -30.46 5.81
N VAL A 130 40.01 -29.76 6.09
CA VAL A 130 39.20 -29.02 5.12
C VAL A 130 39.27 -27.54 5.49
N ASP A 131 39.47 -26.69 4.49
CA ASP A 131 39.38 -25.24 4.66
C ASP A 131 37.90 -24.85 4.77
N VAL A 132 37.53 -24.23 5.89
CA VAL A 132 36.20 -23.67 6.11
C VAL A 132 36.32 -22.16 6.02
N SER A 133 35.62 -21.57 5.05
CA SER A 133 35.51 -20.12 4.94
C SER A 133 34.43 -19.62 5.88
N THR A 134 34.76 -18.60 6.68
CA THR A 134 33.84 -17.87 7.52
C THR A 134 33.78 -16.41 7.05
N TYR A 135 32.60 -15.81 7.13
CA TYR A 135 32.38 -14.42 6.73
C TYR A 135 31.79 -13.67 7.92
N THR A 136 32.56 -12.74 8.47
CA THR A 136 32.15 -11.95 9.63
C THR A 136 31.59 -10.61 9.17
N ARG A 137 30.38 -10.28 9.61
CA ARG A 137 29.73 -9.01 9.34
C ARG A 137 30.28 -7.89 10.23
N HIS A 138 30.49 -6.72 9.64
CA HIS A 138 30.84 -5.47 10.30
C HIS A 138 29.74 -4.44 10.03
N PRO A 139 28.88 -4.11 11.01
CA PRO A 139 27.86 -3.08 10.85
C PRO A 139 28.51 -1.71 10.62
N GLN A 140 28.02 -0.99 9.62
CA GLN A 140 28.40 0.38 9.33
C GLN A 140 27.18 1.29 9.45
N LYS A 141 27.40 2.50 9.97
CA LYS A 141 26.36 3.52 10.13
C LYS A 141 26.96 4.92 10.12
N GLU A 142 26.33 5.82 9.39
CA GLU A 142 26.63 7.24 9.46
C GLU A 142 25.35 8.08 9.32
N THR A 143 25.38 9.29 9.91
CA THR A 143 24.29 10.27 9.81
C THR A 143 24.85 11.56 9.23
N ILE A 144 24.21 12.08 8.18
CA ILE A 144 24.55 13.36 7.57
C ILE A 144 23.40 14.34 7.77
N VAL A 145 23.74 15.58 8.12
CA VAL A 145 22.79 16.70 8.12
C VAL A 145 22.85 17.38 6.75
N ILE A 146 21.72 17.42 6.06
CA ILE A 146 21.58 18.04 4.75
C ILE A 146 21.02 19.44 4.94
N ASP A 147 21.85 20.46 4.75
CA ASP A 147 21.38 21.85 4.63
C ASP A 147 21.01 22.13 3.17
N LEU A 148 19.71 22.30 2.94
CA LEU A 148 19.15 22.57 1.62
C LEU A 148 19.58 23.93 1.08
N GLN A 149 20.13 24.85 1.88
CA GLN A 149 20.59 26.15 1.41
C GLN A 149 22.00 26.13 0.81
N GLU A 150 22.78 25.07 1.07
CA GLU A 150 24.18 24.97 0.63
C GLU A 150 24.35 24.70 -0.88
N PHE A 151 23.30 24.26 -1.58
CA PHE A 151 23.36 23.89 -2.99
C PHE A 151 22.06 24.24 -3.73
N SER A 152 22.15 24.38 -5.06
CA SER A 152 21.01 24.78 -5.91
C SER A 152 20.22 23.58 -6.44
N LYS A 153 20.88 22.63 -7.09
CA LYS A 153 20.25 21.44 -7.70
C LYS A 153 20.62 20.15 -7.01
N ASN A 154 21.92 19.89 -6.85
CA ASN A 154 22.41 18.66 -6.25
C ASN A 154 23.72 18.87 -5.47
N LYS A 155 24.08 17.89 -4.64
CA LYS A 155 25.35 17.83 -3.91
C LYS A 155 25.70 16.41 -3.52
N GLU A 156 27.00 16.08 -3.59
CA GLU A 156 27.57 14.84 -3.08
C GLU A 156 28.17 15.03 -1.68
N TYR A 157 27.92 14.07 -0.81
CA TYR A 157 28.44 13.98 0.56
C TYR A 157 29.16 12.63 0.73
N PRO A 158 30.50 12.59 0.58
CA PRO A 158 31.28 11.40 0.92
C PRO A 158 31.16 11.09 2.42
N LEU A 159 30.96 9.83 2.79
CA LEU A 159 30.89 9.42 4.19
C LEU A 159 32.27 9.48 4.86
N VAL A 160 32.29 9.80 6.16
CA VAL A 160 33.51 9.81 6.98
C VAL A 160 34.01 8.40 7.25
N CYS A 161 33.12 7.45 7.52
CA CYS A 161 33.50 6.06 7.80
C CYS A 161 33.99 5.32 6.53
N ASP A 162 33.56 5.75 5.34
CA ASP A 162 34.10 5.32 4.04
C ASP A 162 33.85 6.38 2.97
N SER A 163 34.90 7.12 2.60
CA SER A 163 34.83 8.20 1.60
C SER A 163 34.43 7.76 0.19
N ASN A 164 34.41 6.45 -0.09
CA ASN A 164 33.95 5.93 -1.38
C ASN A 164 32.45 5.58 -1.37
N VAL A 165 31.78 5.69 -0.23
CA VAL A 165 30.32 5.63 -0.15
C VAL A 165 29.82 7.07 -0.13
N ILE A 166 28.94 7.41 -1.07
CA ILE A 166 28.49 8.78 -1.28
C ILE A 166 26.99 8.89 -1.07
N ILE A 167 26.57 9.90 -0.33
CA ILE A 167 25.19 10.37 -0.34
C ILE A 167 25.03 11.48 -1.36
N TYR A 168 24.22 11.21 -2.39
CA TYR A 168 23.90 12.17 -3.43
C TYR A 168 22.49 12.71 -3.15
N ILE A 169 22.37 14.02 -2.98
CA ILE A 169 21.08 14.69 -2.83
C ILE A 169 20.80 15.50 -4.08
N SER A 170 19.64 15.30 -4.69
CA SER A 170 19.06 16.20 -5.69
C SER A 170 17.80 16.86 -5.13
N LYS A 171 17.49 18.06 -5.61
CA LYS A 171 16.24 18.74 -5.29
C LYS A 171 15.68 19.52 -6.48
N ILE A 172 14.36 19.53 -6.59
CA ILE A 172 13.59 20.22 -7.63
C ILE A 172 12.53 21.06 -6.93
N GLY A 173 12.54 22.37 -7.19
CA GLY A 173 11.52 23.29 -6.65
C GLY A 173 10.20 23.16 -7.41
N LEU A 174 9.09 23.11 -6.68
CA LEU A 174 7.73 23.03 -7.22
C LEU A 174 7.01 24.37 -7.02
N LYS A 175 6.08 24.70 -7.93
CA LYS A 175 5.38 26.01 -7.95
C LYS A 175 4.52 26.30 -6.71
N GLN A 176 4.18 25.29 -5.91
CA GLN A 176 3.29 25.41 -4.75
C GLN A 176 4.04 25.65 -3.43
N GLY A 177 5.33 26.01 -3.48
CA GLY A 177 6.14 26.21 -2.27
C GLY A 177 6.54 24.89 -1.62
N TYR A 178 6.67 23.84 -2.45
CA TYR A 178 7.21 22.55 -2.07
C TYR A 178 8.47 22.25 -2.89
N THR A 179 9.28 21.33 -2.39
CA THR A 179 10.51 20.87 -3.01
C THR A 179 10.48 19.35 -3.03
N LEU A 180 10.62 18.74 -4.21
CA LEU A 180 10.91 17.32 -4.31
C LEU A 180 12.40 17.13 -4.05
N VAL A 181 12.75 16.23 -3.15
CA VAL A 181 14.13 15.89 -2.82
C VAL A 181 14.31 14.39 -3.04
N THR A 182 15.39 14.02 -3.73
CA THR A 182 15.82 12.62 -3.82
C THR A 182 17.16 12.45 -3.12
N ALA A 183 17.24 11.50 -2.20
CA ALA A 183 18.47 11.09 -1.55
C ALA A 183 18.87 9.71 -2.06
N TYR A 184 20.10 9.57 -2.54
CA TYR A 184 20.70 8.30 -2.95
C TYR A 184 21.89 7.96 -2.06
N VAL A 185 22.09 6.66 -1.81
CA VAL A 185 23.38 6.11 -1.38
C VAL A 185 24.01 5.39 -2.57
N ILE A 186 25.27 5.70 -2.85
CA ILE A 186 26.02 5.18 -4.00
C ILE A 186 27.32 4.54 -3.53
N ASN A 187 27.56 3.30 -3.93
CA ASN A 187 28.80 2.58 -3.68
C ASN A 187 29.83 2.90 -4.79
N LYS A 188 30.71 3.90 -4.57
CA LYS A 188 31.80 4.27 -5.48
C LYS A 188 33.14 3.62 -5.12
N ARG A 189 33.17 2.53 -4.34
CA ARG A 189 34.42 1.80 -4.00
C ARG A 189 35.14 1.37 -5.28
N LYS A 190 36.48 1.48 -5.30
CA LYS A 190 37.32 1.09 -6.45
C LYS A 190 38.33 0.03 -6.01
N ASN A 191 38.56 -0.96 -6.87
CA ASN A 191 39.57 -2.02 -6.69
C ASN A 191 39.53 -2.68 -5.29
N PRO A 192 38.37 -3.25 -4.88
CA PRO A 192 38.28 -3.90 -3.57
C PRO A 192 39.20 -5.11 -3.47
N GLU A 193 39.67 -5.44 -2.26
CA GLU A 193 40.55 -6.59 -2.01
C GLU A 193 39.93 -7.93 -2.44
N SER A 194 38.60 -8.01 -2.43
CA SER A 194 37.82 -9.11 -2.96
C SER A 194 36.44 -8.63 -3.40
N ASP A 195 35.74 -9.43 -4.19
CA ASP A 195 34.36 -9.14 -4.61
C ASP A 195 33.44 -8.82 -3.42
N ILE A 196 33.62 -9.51 -2.29
CA ILE A 196 32.79 -9.33 -1.08
C ILE A 196 33.16 -8.07 -0.32
N ALA A 197 34.45 -7.76 -0.21
CA ALA A 197 34.91 -6.53 0.45
C ALA A 197 34.43 -5.25 -0.28
N GLY A 198 34.16 -5.35 -1.57
CA GLY A 198 33.59 -4.25 -2.36
C GLY A 198 32.10 -4.05 -2.17
N MET A 199 31.35 -5.08 -1.77
CA MET A 199 29.89 -5.00 -1.67
C MET A 199 29.44 -4.40 -0.34
N MET A 200 28.34 -3.66 -0.40
CA MET A 200 27.57 -3.25 0.79
C MET A 200 26.36 -4.16 0.89
N PHE A 201 26.10 -4.71 2.07
CA PHE A 201 24.96 -5.59 2.33
C PHE A 201 23.94 -4.92 3.24
N GLN A 202 22.68 -5.32 3.12
CA GLN A 202 21.56 -4.82 3.93
C GLN A 202 21.50 -3.29 3.99
N VAL A 203 21.73 -2.65 2.84
CA VAL A 203 21.77 -1.19 2.76
C VAL A 203 20.41 -0.60 3.14
N ASN A 204 20.41 0.38 4.03
CA ASN A 204 19.22 1.11 4.42
C ASN A 204 19.50 2.61 4.41
N LEU A 205 18.51 3.37 3.94
CA LEU A 205 18.53 4.82 3.85
C LEU A 205 17.30 5.35 4.58
N ARG A 206 17.50 6.29 5.50
CA ARG A 206 16.41 6.89 6.29
C ARG A 206 16.55 8.41 6.34
N ALA A 207 15.57 9.12 5.82
CA ALA A 207 15.46 10.56 5.94
C ALA A 207 14.51 10.93 7.10
N TYR A 208 14.89 11.86 7.97
CA TYR A 208 14.08 12.28 9.11
C TYR A 208 14.37 13.72 9.55
N SER A 209 13.42 14.32 10.27
CA SER A 209 13.65 15.61 10.96
C SER A 209 14.43 15.40 12.26
N GLN A 210 15.46 16.22 12.52
CA GLN A 210 16.22 16.19 13.77
C GLN A 210 15.31 16.32 15.01
N ASP A 211 14.29 17.17 14.93
CA ASP A 211 13.33 17.43 16.01
C ASP A 211 12.09 16.52 15.94
N LYS A 212 12.12 15.48 15.08
CA LYS A 212 10.98 14.57 14.81
C LYS A 212 9.72 15.31 14.34
N MET A 213 9.89 16.44 13.67
CA MET A 213 8.80 17.18 13.06
C MET A 213 8.29 16.48 11.80
N ASP A 214 6.99 16.63 11.54
CA ASP A 214 6.32 16.07 10.36
C ASP A 214 6.61 16.89 9.08
N ILE A 215 7.87 16.84 8.63
CA ILE A 215 8.37 17.65 7.51
C ILE A 215 8.09 17.04 6.13
N PHE A 216 7.85 15.73 6.06
CA PHE A 216 7.53 15.05 4.81
C PHE A 216 6.05 15.22 4.49
N VAL A 217 5.73 15.59 3.26
CA VAL A 217 4.38 15.97 2.84
C VAL A 217 3.88 15.04 1.73
N ALA A 218 2.60 14.71 1.76
CA ALA A 218 2.00 13.86 0.75
C ALA A 218 2.05 14.49 -0.66
N GLU A 219 2.30 13.64 -1.64
CA GLU A 219 2.39 13.96 -3.07
C GLU A 219 1.17 14.74 -3.58
N HIS A 220 -0.04 14.29 -3.23
CA HIS A 220 -1.31 14.94 -3.62
C HIS A 220 -1.49 16.35 -3.04
N ILE A 221 -0.77 16.71 -1.97
CA ILE A 221 -0.74 18.07 -1.40
C ILE A 221 0.25 18.94 -2.18
N CYS A 222 1.34 18.33 -2.65
CA CYS A 222 2.45 19.01 -3.30
C CYS A 222 2.23 19.23 -4.81
N ARG A 223 1.18 18.62 -5.37
CA ARG A 223 0.81 18.73 -6.79
C ARG A 223 -0.58 19.30 -6.98
N LYS A 224 -0.80 19.95 -8.12
CA LYS A 224 -2.11 20.49 -8.54
C LYS A 224 -2.78 19.57 -9.57
N ILE A 225 -2.85 18.28 -9.29
CA ILE A 225 -3.52 17.33 -10.18
C ILE A 225 -4.95 17.10 -9.66
N LEU A 226 -5.93 17.67 -10.38
CA LEU A 226 -7.35 17.37 -10.17
C LEU A 226 -7.73 16.15 -11.02
N ALA A 227 -7.32 14.97 -10.57
CA ALA A 227 -7.71 13.69 -11.17
C ALA A 227 -8.63 12.91 -10.21
N VAL A 228 -9.57 12.15 -10.75
CA VAL A 228 -10.48 11.33 -9.94
C VAL A 228 -9.71 10.30 -9.09
N ASP A 229 -8.60 9.80 -9.62
CA ASP A 229 -7.74 8.80 -8.95
C ASP A 229 -6.98 9.39 -7.75
N GLU A 230 -6.67 10.69 -7.78
CA GLU A 230 -6.04 11.41 -6.66
C GLU A 230 -6.88 11.39 -5.38
N PHE A 231 -8.21 11.24 -5.47
CA PHE A 231 -9.06 11.12 -4.28
C PHE A 231 -8.93 9.76 -3.59
N TYR A 232 -8.58 8.70 -4.32
CA TYR A 232 -8.19 7.43 -3.71
C TYR A 232 -6.86 7.57 -2.96
N PHE A 233 -5.91 8.34 -3.50
CA PHE A 233 -4.62 8.63 -2.87
C PHE A 233 -4.72 9.66 -1.73
N ALA A 234 -5.73 10.53 -1.69
CA ALA A 234 -5.97 11.42 -0.55
C ALA A 234 -6.25 10.64 0.75
N GLN A 235 -6.89 9.47 0.65
CA GLN A 235 -7.05 8.56 1.79
C GLN A 235 -5.81 7.71 2.07
N ARG A 236 -4.84 7.70 1.15
CA ARG A 236 -3.62 6.88 1.17
C ARG A 236 -2.43 7.74 0.74
N PRO A 237 -2.01 8.68 1.60
CA PRO A 237 -1.00 9.66 1.23
C PRO A 237 0.29 8.95 0.83
N ILE A 238 0.77 9.26 -0.38
CA ILE A 238 2.11 8.87 -0.85
C ILE A 238 3.07 9.94 -0.36
N LEU A 239 3.96 9.61 0.58
CA LEU A 239 4.93 10.58 1.12
C LEU A 239 6.35 10.42 0.57
N GLY A 240 6.63 9.28 -0.04
CA GLY A 240 7.87 9.08 -0.75
C GLY A 240 7.76 7.99 -1.79
N ARG A 241 8.77 7.90 -2.64
CA ARG A 241 8.94 6.84 -3.63
C ARG A 241 10.37 6.32 -3.54
N GLY A 242 10.56 5.03 -3.71
CA GLY A 242 11.91 4.46 -3.71
C GLY A 242 12.50 4.45 -5.12
N ARG A 243 13.83 4.42 -5.19
CA ARG A 243 14.65 4.35 -6.40
C ARG A 243 15.59 3.15 -6.26
N GLY A 244 15.46 2.14 -7.13
CA GLY A 244 16.10 0.83 -6.92
C GLY A 244 15.65 0.07 -5.66
N CYS A 245 14.64 0.58 -4.95
CA CYS A 245 14.01 0.00 -3.76
C CYS A 245 12.61 0.58 -3.56
N ALA A 246 11.89 0.19 -2.52
CA ALA A 246 10.66 0.85 -2.10
C ALA A 246 10.92 1.87 -0.97
N ALA A 247 10.00 2.80 -0.78
CA ALA A 247 9.99 3.73 0.35
C ALA A 247 8.80 3.42 1.27
N THR A 248 9.01 3.54 2.59
CA THR A 248 7.98 3.35 3.61
C THR A 248 8.00 4.48 4.64
N TRP A 249 6.85 4.72 5.27
CA TRP A 249 6.63 5.81 6.20
C TRP A 249 5.45 5.52 7.12
N LYS A 250 5.35 6.31 8.20
CA LYS A 250 4.18 6.32 9.08
C LYS A 250 3.48 7.67 8.95
N ALA A 251 2.45 7.71 8.09
CA ALA A 251 1.68 8.91 7.85
C ALA A 251 0.76 9.24 9.05
N ASN A 252 0.74 10.51 9.44
CA ASN A 252 -0.26 11.07 10.33
C ASN A 252 -1.57 11.37 9.57
N LYS A 253 -2.60 11.81 10.30
CA LYS A 253 -3.93 12.10 9.73
C LYS A 253 -3.94 13.23 8.69
N ASN A 254 -2.91 14.07 8.67
CA ASN A 254 -2.78 15.22 7.79
C ASN A 254 -1.95 14.92 6.54
N GLY A 255 -1.64 13.64 6.27
CA GLY A 255 -0.80 13.26 5.14
C GLY A 255 0.64 13.72 5.28
N ARG A 256 1.17 13.74 6.51
CA ARG A 256 2.58 14.06 6.79
C ARG A 256 3.26 12.96 7.59
N ALA A 257 4.58 12.92 7.57
CA ALA A 257 5.36 11.99 8.39
C ALA A 257 6.63 12.66 8.90
N SER A 258 7.20 12.09 9.96
CA SER A 258 8.47 12.51 10.55
C SER A 258 9.69 11.83 9.93
N GLU A 259 9.48 10.76 9.16
CA GLU A 259 10.53 9.96 8.54
C GLU A 259 10.06 9.23 7.27
N ILE A 260 11.01 8.99 6.35
CA ILE A 260 10.89 8.12 5.18
C ILE A 260 12.07 7.13 5.22
N VAL A 261 11.81 5.85 4.99
CA VAL A 261 12.80 4.77 5.09
C VAL A 261 12.79 3.92 3.82
N SER A 262 13.95 3.51 3.32
CA SER A 262 14.05 2.55 2.22
C SER A 262 13.73 1.12 2.69
N THR A 263 13.13 0.31 1.81
CA THR A 263 12.91 -1.11 2.07
C THR A 263 12.99 -1.92 0.78
N PHE A 264 13.55 -3.13 0.87
CA PHE A 264 13.57 -4.09 -0.24
C PHE A 264 12.40 -5.08 -0.19
N ILE A 265 11.70 -5.15 0.95
CA ILE A 265 10.55 -6.03 1.16
C ILE A 265 9.43 -5.13 1.69
N PRO A 266 8.76 -4.36 0.82
CA PRO A 266 7.67 -3.48 1.23
C PRO A 266 6.47 -4.30 1.72
N GLU A 267 5.81 -3.80 2.75
CA GLU A 267 4.57 -4.37 3.27
C GLU A 267 3.54 -3.26 3.45
N TYR A 268 2.27 -3.58 3.16
CA TYR A 268 1.16 -2.68 3.39
C TYR A 268 -0.06 -3.46 3.86
N GLU A 269 -0.62 -3.08 5.00
CA GLU A 269 -1.85 -3.69 5.50
C GLU A 269 -3.06 -2.96 4.92
N PHE A 270 -3.91 -3.70 4.20
CA PHE A 270 -5.20 -3.20 3.76
C PHE A 270 -6.23 -3.37 4.88
N PRO A 271 -6.78 -2.27 5.43
CA PRO A 271 -7.88 -2.39 6.38
C PRO A 271 -9.08 -3.03 5.68
N GLY A 272 -9.67 -4.04 6.32
CA GLY A 272 -10.86 -4.69 5.80
C GLY A 272 -12.02 -3.71 5.73
N VAL A 273 -12.68 -3.61 4.57
CA VAL A 273 -13.89 -2.80 4.43
C VAL A 273 -15.10 -3.53 5.00
N SER A 274 -15.86 -2.86 5.86
CA SER A 274 -17.17 -3.34 6.30
C SER A 274 -18.25 -2.77 5.39
N ALA A 275 -19.19 -3.62 4.99
CA ALA A 275 -20.39 -3.18 4.26
C ALA A 275 -21.59 -2.95 5.19
N ALA A 276 -21.38 -2.99 6.51
CA ALA A 276 -22.40 -2.63 7.47
C ALA A 276 -22.60 -1.10 7.43
N LEU A 277 -23.85 -0.67 7.37
CA LEU A 277 -24.20 0.74 7.55
C LEU A 277 -24.50 0.98 9.02
N GLU A 278 -23.98 2.07 9.56
CA GLU A 278 -24.27 2.51 10.92
C GLU A 278 -25.78 2.72 11.09
N GLY A 279 -26.35 2.21 12.19
CA GLY A 279 -27.79 2.28 12.46
C GLY A 279 -28.64 1.19 11.80
N PHE A 280 -28.08 0.34 10.92
CA PHE A 280 -28.80 -0.79 10.34
C PHE A 280 -28.46 -2.10 11.05
N ASP A 281 -29.49 -2.80 11.51
CA ASP A 281 -29.36 -4.19 11.97
C ASP A 281 -28.87 -5.08 10.79
N PRO A 282 -27.95 -6.06 11.01
CA PRO A 282 -27.45 -6.93 9.95
C PRO A 282 -28.53 -7.72 9.19
N PHE A 283 -29.71 -7.91 9.80
CA PHE A 283 -30.87 -8.59 9.24
C PHE A 283 -32.00 -7.64 8.87
N PHE A 284 -31.76 -6.32 8.86
CA PHE A 284 -32.76 -5.33 8.44
C PHE A 284 -33.32 -5.65 7.04
N PHE A 285 -32.45 -6.09 6.13
CA PHE A 285 -32.80 -6.64 4.81
C PHE A 285 -32.70 -8.17 4.78
N SER A 286 -33.31 -8.86 5.74
CA SER A 286 -33.38 -10.32 5.79
C SER A 286 -33.99 -10.88 4.50
N MET A 287 -33.24 -11.73 3.79
CA MET A 287 -33.73 -12.49 2.63
C MET A 287 -35.01 -13.26 2.97
N ARG A 288 -35.12 -13.77 4.22
CA ARG A 288 -36.32 -14.45 4.69
C ARG A 288 -37.50 -13.51 4.78
N THR A 289 -37.36 -12.34 5.40
CA THR A 289 -38.44 -11.35 5.47
C THR A 289 -38.85 -10.88 4.07
N LEU A 290 -37.88 -10.55 3.22
CA LEU A 290 -38.10 -10.08 1.84
C LEU A 290 -38.72 -11.15 0.92
N SER A 291 -38.69 -12.42 1.31
CA SER A 291 -39.29 -13.53 0.57
C SER A 291 -40.79 -13.74 0.81
N VAL A 292 -41.37 -13.08 1.81
CA VAL A 292 -42.76 -13.34 2.24
C VAL A 292 -43.70 -12.32 1.60
N ALA A 293 -44.41 -12.72 0.54
CA ALA A 293 -45.33 -11.83 -0.20
C ALA A 293 -46.39 -11.16 0.69
N LYS A 294 -46.87 -11.84 1.74
CA LYS A 294 -47.81 -11.29 2.73
C LYS A 294 -47.27 -10.08 3.51
N LYS A 295 -45.97 -9.80 3.42
CA LYS A 295 -45.30 -8.68 4.10
C LYS A 295 -45.00 -7.52 3.14
N LYS A 296 -45.72 -7.38 2.02
CA LYS A 296 -45.49 -6.33 1.00
C LYS A 296 -45.27 -4.95 1.62
N ASP A 297 -46.16 -4.49 2.50
CA ASP A 297 -46.05 -3.16 3.11
C ASP A 297 -44.78 -2.97 3.97
N ASP A 298 -44.43 -3.97 4.80
CA ASP A 298 -43.20 -3.95 5.61
C ASP A 298 -41.95 -3.99 4.71
N ILE A 299 -41.98 -4.78 3.64
CA ILE A 299 -40.90 -4.86 2.65
C ILE A 299 -40.69 -3.49 2.00
N ILE A 300 -41.75 -2.91 1.42
CA ILE A 300 -41.69 -1.60 0.76
C ILE A 300 -41.22 -0.52 1.75
N THR A 301 -41.70 -0.54 2.99
CA THR A 301 -41.24 0.39 4.04
C THR A 301 -39.73 0.29 4.26
N ARG A 302 -39.18 -0.92 4.40
CA ARG A 302 -37.73 -1.14 4.57
C ARG A 302 -36.93 -0.66 3.37
N LEU A 303 -37.41 -0.90 2.15
CA LEU A 303 -36.74 -0.45 0.93
C LEU A 303 -36.75 1.08 0.81
N ASN A 304 -37.84 1.74 1.22
CA ASN A 304 -37.89 3.21 1.28
C ASN A 304 -36.93 3.77 2.33
N VAL A 305 -36.82 3.15 3.51
CA VAL A 305 -35.81 3.55 4.52
C VAL A 305 -34.39 3.54 3.94
N LEU A 306 -34.05 2.59 3.06
CA LEU A 306 -32.77 2.59 2.34
C LEU A 306 -32.62 3.80 1.43
N ALA A 307 -33.63 4.06 0.59
CA ALA A 307 -33.62 5.17 -0.36
C ALA A 307 -33.55 6.53 0.35
N ASP A 308 -34.36 6.71 1.41
CA ASP A 308 -34.41 7.93 2.21
C ASP A 308 -33.08 8.15 2.94
N SER A 309 -32.47 7.09 3.49
CA SER A 309 -31.14 7.19 4.12
C SER A 309 -30.05 7.59 3.11
N TYR A 310 -30.14 7.10 1.87
CA TYR A 310 -29.20 7.46 0.81
C TYR A 310 -29.41 8.90 0.35
N GLU A 311 -30.67 9.34 0.18
CA GLU A 311 -31.02 10.73 -0.12
C GLU A 311 -30.49 11.69 0.97
N ASP A 312 -30.74 11.37 2.23
CA ASP A 312 -30.26 12.14 3.37
C ASP A 312 -28.73 12.23 3.37
N TRP A 313 -28.03 11.14 3.03
CA TRP A 313 -26.58 11.15 2.91
C TRP A 313 -26.08 12.05 1.77
N ILE A 314 -26.72 11.99 0.59
CA ILE A 314 -26.40 12.86 -0.54
C ILE A 314 -26.57 14.33 -0.14
N GLN A 315 -27.72 14.67 0.44
CA GLN A 315 -28.06 16.05 0.72
C GLN A 315 -27.29 16.60 1.91
N LYS A 316 -27.19 15.87 3.03
CA LYS A 316 -26.64 16.39 4.28
C LYS A 316 -25.13 16.18 4.43
N LYS A 317 -24.54 15.19 3.76
CA LYS A 317 -23.10 14.90 3.85
C LYS A 317 -22.37 15.18 2.55
N LEU A 318 -22.79 14.59 1.44
CA LEU A 318 -22.02 14.67 0.18
C LEU A 318 -22.03 16.10 -0.40
N ALA A 319 -23.20 16.72 -0.49
CA ALA A 319 -23.34 18.07 -1.05
C ALA A 319 -22.75 19.18 -0.15
N HIS A 320 -22.58 18.89 1.15
CA HIS A 320 -22.04 19.81 2.15
C HIS A 320 -20.63 19.41 2.62
N ASP A 321 -19.94 18.54 1.87
CA ASP A 321 -18.55 18.21 2.15
C ASP A 321 -17.68 19.47 1.98
N SER A 322 -16.72 19.68 2.89
CA SER A 322 -15.78 20.82 2.84
C SER A 322 -15.08 21.00 1.49
N LYS A 323 -14.89 19.93 0.71
CA LYS A 323 -14.29 20.02 -0.63
C LYS A 323 -15.19 20.76 -1.62
N MET A 324 -16.51 20.74 -1.42
CA MET A 324 -17.48 21.44 -2.25
C MET A 324 -17.41 22.97 -2.11
N ASP A 325 -16.71 23.48 -1.09
CA ASP A 325 -16.44 24.91 -0.93
C ASP A 325 -15.43 25.43 -1.97
N ASP A 326 -14.58 24.55 -2.52
CA ASP A 326 -13.69 24.88 -3.65
C ASP A 326 -14.49 24.86 -4.96
N ALA A 327 -14.62 26.04 -5.58
CA ALA A 327 -15.40 26.22 -6.81
C ALA A 327 -14.87 25.41 -8.00
N LYS A 328 -13.55 25.17 -8.08
CA LYS A 328 -12.94 24.39 -9.15
C LYS A 328 -13.23 22.91 -8.95
N PHE A 329 -13.02 22.39 -7.74
CA PHE A 329 -13.35 21.00 -7.40
C PHE A 329 -14.84 20.71 -7.63
N LYS A 330 -15.71 21.59 -7.14
CA LYS A 330 -17.16 21.48 -7.31
C LYS A 330 -17.54 21.32 -8.78
N LYS A 331 -17.02 22.22 -9.64
CA LYS A 331 -17.33 22.24 -11.07
C LYS A 331 -16.77 21.04 -11.84
N GLU A 332 -15.52 20.67 -11.57
CA GLU A 332 -14.83 19.62 -12.35
C GLU A 332 -15.23 18.21 -11.90
N ILE A 333 -15.52 18.01 -10.62
CA ILE A 333 -15.70 16.67 -10.03
C ILE A 333 -16.99 16.58 -9.20
N GLY A 334 -17.16 17.48 -8.24
CA GLY A 334 -18.22 17.40 -7.22
C GLY A 334 -19.63 17.28 -7.79
N ASP A 335 -20.00 18.19 -8.70
CA ASP A 335 -21.33 18.23 -9.31
C ASP A 335 -21.61 16.96 -10.15
N THR A 336 -20.60 16.46 -10.86
CA THR A 336 -20.72 15.21 -11.64
C THR A 336 -20.97 14.00 -10.73
N VAL A 337 -20.26 13.92 -9.59
CA VAL A 337 -20.45 12.83 -8.61
C VAL A 337 -21.85 12.90 -7.98
N ILE A 338 -22.29 14.09 -7.56
CA ILE A 338 -23.61 14.28 -6.96
C ILE A 338 -24.72 13.91 -7.95
N ASN A 339 -24.61 14.35 -9.20
CA ASN A 339 -25.60 14.03 -10.24
C ASN A 339 -25.73 12.52 -10.47
N LYS A 340 -24.60 11.78 -10.51
CA LYS A 340 -24.62 10.32 -10.60
C LYS A 340 -25.30 9.66 -9.40
N CYS A 341 -25.09 10.18 -8.18
CA CYS A 341 -25.76 9.67 -6.99
C CYS A 341 -27.28 9.94 -7.01
N ILE A 342 -27.71 11.12 -7.46
CA ILE A 342 -29.12 11.47 -7.62
C ILE A 342 -29.78 10.58 -8.68
N GLU A 343 -29.11 10.33 -9.82
CA GLU A 343 -29.60 9.41 -10.86
C GLU A 343 -29.76 7.99 -10.29
N ALA A 344 -28.77 7.50 -9.56
CA ALA A 344 -28.83 6.19 -8.91
C ALA A 344 -30.00 6.10 -7.90
N LEU A 345 -30.20 7.13 -7.07
CA LEU A 345 -31.35 7.23 -6.15
C LEU A 345 -32.68 7.20 -6.91
N GLY A 346 -32.79 7.93 -8.02
CA GLY A 346 -33.97 7.92 -8.89
C GLY A 346 -34.28 6.52 -9.42
N ARG A 347 -33.25 5.77 -9.85
CA ARG A 347 -33.40 4.37 -10.29
C ARG A 347 -33.85 3.46 -9.16
N ILE A 348 -33.30 3.62 -7.95
CA ILE A 348 -33.73 2.86 -6.76
C ILE A 348 -35.22 3.11 -6.47
N ARG A 349 -35.65 4.37 -6.39
CA ARG A 349 -37.04 4.74 -6.13
C ARG A 349 -37.98 4.22 -7.23
N ALA A 350 -37.56 4.29 -8.49
CA ALA A 350 -38.33 3.73 -9.60
C ALA A 350 -38.47 2.20 -9.51
N GLY A 351 -37.44 1.49 -9.07
CA GLY A 351 -37.52 0.06 -8.79
C GLY A 351 -38.47 -0.27 -7.64
N ILE A 352 -38.46 0.53 -6.57
CA ILE A 352 -39.42 0.37 -5.46
C ILE A 352 -40.85 0.61 -5.95
N GLN A 353 -41.07 1.66 -6.76
CA GLN A 353 -42.39 1.97 -7.30
C GLN A 353 -42.94 0.83 -8.17
N LEU A 354 -42.09 0.21 -9.00
CA LEU A 354 -42.47 -0.96 -9.79
C LEU A 354 -42.95 -2.12 -8.89
N LEU A 355 -42.28 -2.38 -7.77
CA LEU A 355 -42.69 -3.40 -6.80
C LEU A 355 -44.00 -3.07 -6.08
N VAL A 356 -44.38 -1.79 -6.01
CA VAL A 356 -45.68 -1.37 -5.47
C VAL A 356 -46.78 -1.64 -6.49
N GLU A 357 -46.56 -1.21 -7.74
CA GLU A 357 -47.58 -1.17 -8.80
C GLU A 357 -47.79 -2.52 -9.51
N ASP A 358 -46.76 -3.35 -9.65
CA ASP A 358 -46.81 -4.62 -10.37
C ASP A 358 -46.60 -5.82 -9.45
N ASP A 359 -47.66 -6.61 -9.27
CA ASP A 359 -47.64 -7.80 -8.42
C ASP A 359 -46.75 -8.92 -8.98
N ILE A 360 -46.55 -8.99 -10.31
CA ILE A 360 -45.65 -9.98 -10.92
C ILE A 360 -44.21 -9.67 -10.56
N SER A 361 -43.79 -8.42 -10.74
CA SER A 361 -42.47 -7.94 -10.32
C SER A 361 -42.24 -8.16 -8.82
N PHE A 362 -43.27 -7.93 -8.00
CA PHE A 362 -43.17 -8.18 -6.56
C PHE A 362 -43.02 -9.66 -6.21
N ASP A 363 -43.79 -10.57 -6.82
CA ASP A 363 -43.62 -12.01 -6.60
C ASP A 363 -42.25 -12.50 -7.10
N ALA A 364 -41.77 -11.99 -8.24
CA ALA A 364 -40.44 -12.27 -8.74
C ALA A 364 -39.34 -11.81 -7.76
N PHE A 365 -39.48 -10.63 -7.16
CA PHE A 365 -38.58 -10.15 -6.11
C PHE A 365 -38.60 -11.07 -4.88
N CYS A 366 -39.78 -11.49 -4.42
CA CYS A 366 -39.90 -12.47 -3.33
C CYS A 366 -39.29 -13.82 -3.71
N PHE A 367 -39.46 -14.28 -4.95
CA PHE A 367 -38.87 -15.52 -5.46
C PHE A 367 -37.35 -15.47 -5.49
N MET A 368 -36.75 -14.40 -6.00
CA MET A 368 -35.30 -14.18 -5.95
C MET A 368 -34.77 -14.32 -4.51
N ASN A 369 -35.45 -13.70 -3.53
CA ASN A 369 -35.05 -13.80 -2.13
C ASN A 369 -35.15 -15.24 -1.58
N ARG A 370 -36.18 -16.02 -1.96
CA ARG A 370 -36.28 -17.46 -1.63
C ARG A 370 -35.13 -18.27 -2.20
N SER A 371 -34.77 -18.00 -3.45
CA SER A 371 -33.69 -18.71 -4.14
C SER A 371 -32.33 -18.40 -3.50
N MET A 372 -32.06 -17.13 -3.18
CA MET A 372 -30.80 -16.71 -2.59
C MET A 372 -30.61 -17.24 -1.16
N ILE A 373 -31.67 -17.26 -0.34
CA ILE A 373 -31.57 -17.85 1.01
C ILE A 373 -31.31 -19.36 0.93
N LEU A 374 -31.99 -20.07 0.01
CA LEU A 374 -31.80 -21.50 -0.19
C LEU A 374 -30.37 -21.81 -0.67
N GLN A 375 -29.84 -21.02 -1.60
CA GLN A 375 -28.46 -21.16 -2.08
C GLN A 375 -27.45 -21.02 -0.93
N ARG A 376 -27.61 -20.03 -0.05
CA ARG A 376 -26.73 -19.87 1.12
C ARG A 376 -26.82 -21.03 2.10
N ASN A 377 -28.02 -21.56 2.32
CA ASN A 377 -28.22 -22.75 3.16
C ASN A 377 -27.49 -23.97 2.58
N ILE A 378 -27.62 -24.20 1.27
CA ILE A 378 -26.93 -25.29 0.55
C ILE A 378 -25.41 -25.14 0.66
N MET A 379 -24.89 -23.92 0.46
CA MET A 379 -23.45 -23.64 0.57
C MET A 379 -22.92 -23.91 1.98
N ASN A 380 -23.64 -23.49 3.03
CA ASN A 380 -23.26 -23.76 4.41
C ASN A 380 -23.29 -25.26 4.75
N PHE A 381 -24.31 -25.97 4.26
CA PHE A 381 -24.38 -27.42 4.38
C PHE A 381 -23.19 -28.10 3.69
N ALA A 382 -22.92 -27.76 2.43
CA ALA A 382 -21.82 -28.33 1.65
C ALA A 382 -20.45 -28.07 2.32
N LYS A 383 -20.25 -26.87 2.89
CA LYS A 383 -19.03 -26.54 3.62
C LYS A 383 -18.84 -27.43 4.87
N LYS A 384 -19.90 -27.65 5.65
CA LYS A 384 -19.82 -28.46 6.88
C LYS A 384 -19.67 -29.95 6.55
N HIS A 385 -20.49 -30.45 5.63
CA HIS A 385 -20.45 -31.83 5.17
C HIS A 385 -19.11 -32.16 4.48
N GLY A 386 -18.59 -31.25 3.65
CA GLY A 386 -17.31 -31.40 2.97
C GLY A 386 -16.10 -31.43 3.91
N ALA A 387 -16.24 -30.90 5.13
CA ALA A 387 -15.23 -31.02 6.19
C ALA A 387 -15.34 -32.35 6.98
N GLY A 388 -16.19 -33.29 6.55
CA GLY A 388 -16.39 -34.59 7.22
C GLY A 388 -17.25 -34.54 8.49
N ILE A 389 -17.96 -33.42 8.73
CA ILE A 389 -18.80 -33.25 9.92
C ILE A 389 -20.23 -33.72 9.60
N GLU A 390 -20.71 -34.71 10.36
CA GLU A 390 -22.09 -35.21 10.23
C GLU A 390 -23.10 -34.09 10.46
N CYS A 391 -23.99 -33.87 9.49
CA CYS A 391 -25.03 -32.86 9.56
C CYS A 391 -26.19 -33.18 8.59
N SER A 392 -27.39 -32.68 8.90
CA SER A 392 -28.55 -32.81 8.02
C SER A 392 -28.82 -31.49 7.30
N PHE A 393 -29.23 -31.55 6.02
CA PHE A 393 -29.64 -30.33 5.31
C PHE A 393 -30.80 -29.59 6.01
N ARG A 394 -31.67 -30.33 6.73
CA ARG A 394 -32.78 -29.74 7.51
C ARG A 394 -32.30 -28.73 8.55
N ASP A 395 -31.11 -28.94 9.12
CA ASP A 395 -30.52 -28.08 10.14
C ASP A 395 -30.17 -26.68 9.60
N PHE A 396 -29.95 -26.58 8.28
CA PHE A 396 -29.57 -25.34 7.59
C PHE A 396 -30.76 -24.58 7.00
N VAL A 397 -31.95 -25.19 6.92
CA VAL A 397 -33.16 -24.53 6.41
C VAL A 397 -34.16 -24.18 7.50
N ASP A 398 -33.98 -24.66 8.73
CA ASP A 398 -34.87 -24.39 9.86
C ASP A 398 -34.98 -22.87 10.12
N PRO A 399 -36.18 -22.26 9.96
CA PRO A 399 -36.39 -20.83 10.17
C PRO A 399 -36.22 -20.40 11.63
N ARG A 400 -36.31 -21.33 12.59
CA ARG A 400 -36.19 -21.04 14.03
C ARG A 400 -34.74 -20.86 14.46
N ASN A 401 -33.79 -21.32 13.65
CA ASN A 401 -32.37 -21.14 13.89
C ASN A 401 -31.91 -19.81 13.26
N PRO A 402 -31.52 -18.79 14.06
CA PRO A 402 -31.10 -17.49 13.54
C PRO A 402 -29.87 -17.56 12.63
N SER A 403 -29.02 -18.59 12.77
CA SER A 403 -27.85 -18.78 11.90
C SER A 403 -28.21 -19.12 10.45
N ASN A 404 -29.46 -19.53 10.19
CA ASN A 404 -30.02 -19.76 8.87
C ASN A 404 -30.76 -18.53 8.31
N ASN A 405 -30.64 -17.38 8.99
CA ASN A 405 -31.09 -16.11 8.48
C ASN A 405 -29.91 -15.39 7.83
N PHE A 406 -30.15 -14.77 6.68
CA PHE A 406 -29.14 -13.99 5.97
C PHE A 406 -29.74 -12.67 5.55
N GLY A 407 -29.07 -11.58 5.93
CA GLY A 407 -29.36 -10.24 5.44
C GLY A 407 -28.60 -9.98 4.15
N TRP A 408 -29.25 -9.27 3.24
CA TRP A 408 -28.52 -8.54 2.21
C TRP A 408 -27.78 -7.36 2.82
N ARG A 409 -26.63 -7.02 2.24
CA ARG A 409 -25.99 -5.74 2.51
C ARG A 409 -26.80 -4.63 1.79
N PRO A 410 -26.92 -3.43 2.37
CA PRO A 410 -27.70 -2.34 1.78
C PRO A 410 -27.39 -2.04 0.31
N PHE A 411 -26.11 -2.02 -0.07
CA PHE A 411 -25.72 -1.79 -1.47
C PHE A 411 -26.18 -2.89 -2.44
N GLN A 412 -26.33 -4.14 -1.96
CA GLN A 412 -26.78 -5.27 -2.78
C GLN A 412 -28.27 -5.11 -3.12
N ILE A 413 -29.08 -4.69 -2.14
CA ILE A 413 -30.49 -4.34 -2.36
C ILE A 413 -30.60 -3.13 -3.29
N ALA A 414 -29.82 -2.07 -3.04
CA ALA A 414 -29.81 -0.90 -3.92
C ALA A 414 -29.49 -1.30 -5.38
N PHE A 415 -28.47 -2.14 -5.59
CA PHE A 415 -28.13 -2.66 -6.91
C PHE A 415 -29.29 -3.42 -7.57
N ILE A 416 -29.98 -4.29 -6.83
CA ILE A 416 -31.15 -5.00 -7.36
C ILE A 416 -32.22 -3.99 -7.79
N LEU A 417 -32.60 -3.06 -6.89
CA LEU A 417 -33.64 -2.06 -7.15
C LEU A 417 -33.32 -1.19 -8.36
N MET A 418 -32.07 -0.77 -8.53
CA MET A 418 -31.62 0.06 -9.67
C MET A 418 -31.83 -0.61 -11.03
N ASN A 419 -31.90 -1.95 -11.07
CA ASN A 419 -31.96 -2.71 -12.31
C ASN A 419 -33.37 -3.24 -12.62
N LEU A 420 -34.30 -3.24 -11.66
CA LEU A 420 -35.64 -3.82 -11.85
C LEU A 420 -36.41 -3.23 -13.04
N LYS A 421 -36.35 -1.91 -13.24
CA LYS A 421 -37.05 -1.24 -14.35
C LYS A 421 -36.40 -1.48 -15.72
N GLY A 422 -35.16 -1.97 -15.75
CA GLY A 422 -34.43 -2.27 -16.99
C GLY A 422 -34.58 -3.71 -17.47
N ILE A 423 -35.31 -4.54 -16.72
CA ILE A 423 -35.69 -5.92 -17.05
C ILE A 423 -37.13 -5.87 -17.53
#